data_AF-A0A9W8MCI3-F1
#
_entry.id   AF-A0A9W8MCI3-F1
#
_cell.length_a   1.000
_cell.length_b   1.000
_cell.length_c   1.000
_cell.angle_alpha   90.00
_cell.angle_beta   90.00
_cell.angle_gamma   90.00
#
_symmetry.space_group_name_H-M   'P 1'
#
loop_
_entity.id
_entity.type
_entity.pdbx_description
1 polymer ?
#
loop_
_entity_poly.entity_id
_entity_poly.type
_entity_poly.pdbx_seq_one_letter_code
_entity_poly.pdbx_strand_id
1 'polypeptide(L)'
;MGGRNLIVCIDGTANQFGDKNTNVIEIYNLIRKDTKDNQQTWYNSGIGTYARPQWWSSGYLKQVVVHTIDLAIAWNFDATIQAAYRWLADNYRDGDCIFLFGFSRGAFQVRTLSAMVEKVGLIYKGNEMQIPFAYELYVDSASDSEGVEPATSVGSKQKTSKAERFKRAFSRNVKIHFVGAWDTVSSIGFARGKQVLPGTTEGMTHVCYFRHALALDERRVKFLPEYAWGDSTLPRTDPDPSKESHRVHPHTLEVWFPGTHSDIGGGNEYNEEMDRSAPPLRWMVLEATAAGLRTKPFQRELHPSEQIKVQESLEGFWWNLFEILPFQRLTFVTHKGGQRLTWKPHRGAGRQIQPGQKIHSSFILGEPKTNYIPKAIPPGDNATFWEDLREDIENERGWLEVDIRHYARSLVNRVAAQNVSEVGRLRTIVKSRTGAQTVYDEVIHILEKRGQLASNAKCRLLQDAMMLLSEKSHGLRLAKLIHIRLLLVDLLSHDQKDYRDVAEAFIRQLTDHMGYGGVVGSVGLGSFLRARWC
;
A
#
# COMPACT_ATOMS: atom_id res chain seq x y z
N MET A 1 -18.80 -0.99 14.71
CA MET A 1 -18.23 -1.78 13.60
C MET A 1 -17.32 -2.83 14.22
N GLY A 2 -17.66 -4.11 14.12
CA GLY A 2 -17.07 -5.16 14.98
C GLY A 2 -16.84 -6.52 14.33
N GLY A 3 -16.65 -6.57 13.00
CA GLY A 3 -16.32 -7.82 12.30
C GLY A 3 -14.83 -8.20 12.41
N ARG A 4 -14.49 -9.42 11.99
CA ARG A 4 -13.11 -9.92 11.90
C ARG A 4 -12.42 -9.38 10.66
N ASN A 5 -11.10 -9.44 10.66
CA ASN A 5 -10.32 -9.28 9.44
C ASN A 5 -9.99 -10.66 8.86
N LEU A 6 -10.32 -10.91 7.60
CA LEU A 6 -9.86 -12.07 6.83
C LEU A 6 -8.77 -11.61 5.87
N ILE A 7 -7.56 -12.14 6.01
CA ILE A 7 -6.41 -11.70 5.24
C ILE A 7 -5.90 -12.83 4.35
N VAL A 8 -5.84 -12.56 3.04
CA VAL A 8 -5.31 -13.47 2.02
C VAL A 8 -4.03 -12.86 1.46
N CYS A 9 -2.94 -13.61 1.52
CA CYS A 9 -1.62 -13.22 1.03
C CYS A 9 -1.16 -14.20 -0.05
N ILE A 10 -0.89 -13.71 -1.27
CA ILE A 10 -0.45 -14.52 -2.41
C ILE A 10 0.87 -13.99 -2.94
N ASP A 11 1.92 -14.79 -2.82
CA ASP A 11 3.26 -14.44 -3.29
C ASP A 11 3.44 -14.64 -4.81
N GLY A 12 4.46 -14.02 -5.37
CA GLY A 12 4.87 -14.23 -6.76
C GLY A 12 5.39 -15.64 -7.00
N THR A 13 5.09 -16.20 -8.18
CA THR A 13 5.53 -17.56 -8.56
C THR A 13 7.06 -17.64 -8.54
N ALA A 14 7.61 -18.69 -7.91
CA ALA A 14 9.03 -18.97 -7.65
C ALA A 14 9.67 -18.31 -6.41
N ASN A 15 8.91 -17.57 -5.60
CA ASN A 15 9.40 -17.13 -4.30
C ASN A 15 9.24 -18.24 -3.26
N GLN A 16 10.26 -18.47 -2.45
CA GLN A 16 10.22 -19.44 -1.35
C GLN A 16 10.51 -18.71 -0.05
N PHE A 17 9.81 -19.11 1.02
CA PHE A 17 10.26 -18.78 2.36
C PHE A 17 11.66 -19.39 2.55
N GLY A 18 12.59 -18.59 3.01
CA GLY A 18 13.99 -18.97 3.15
C GLY A 18 14.83 -17.73 3.33
N ASP A 19 16.00 -17.71 2.71
CA ASP A 19 16.97 -16.65 2.99
C ASP A 19 16.59 -15.30 2.37
N LYS A 20 15.75 -15.31 1.32
CA LYS A 20 15.32 -14.10 0.58
C LYS A 20 13.79 -13.99 0.53
N ASN A 21 13.24 -13.39 1.56
CA ASN A 21 11.81 -13.22 1.78
C ASN A 21 11.23 -12.00 1.04
N THR A 22 9.98 -12.12 0.60
CA THR A 22 9.23 -11.06 -0.09
C THR A 22 8.48 -10.15 0.89
N ASN A 23 8.02 -9.00 0.41
CA ASN A 23 7.16 -8.12 1.18
C ASN A 23 5.81 -8.75 1.54
N VAL A 24 5.36 -9.78 0.80
CA VAL A 24 4.11 -10.51 1.11
C VAL A 24 4.28 -11.35 2.38
N ILE A 25 5.37 -12.09 2.51
CA ILE A 25 5.64 -12.87 3.73
C ILE A 25 6.05 -11.96 4.90
N GLU A 26 6.73 -10.84 4.64
CA GLU A 26 7.06 -9.82 5.63
C GLU A 26 5.79 -9.20 6.25
N ILE A 27 4.85 -8.72 5.43
CA ILE A 27 3.57 -8.21 5.96
C ILE A 27 2.81 -9.32 6.68
N TYR A 28 2.85 -10.55 6.16
CA TYR A 28 2.21 -11.69 6.81
C TYR A 28 2.80 -11.93 8.20
N ASN A 29 4.12 -11.83 8.37
CA ASN A 29 4.79 -11.94 9.67
C ASN A 29 4.38 -10.82 10.64
N LEU A 30 4.18 -9.59 10.13
CA LEU A 30 3.74 -8.45 10.92
C LEU A 30 2.27 -8.52 11.36
N ILE A 31 1.39 -9.21 10.63
CA ILE A 31 -0.02 -9.36 11.00
C ILE A 31 -0.14 -10.06 12.35
N ARG A 32 -0.91 -9.47 13.27
CA ARG A 32 -1.23 -10.09 14.57
C ARG A 32 -2.28 -11.21 14.39
N LYS A 33 -2.05 -12.36 15.02
CA LYS A 33 -2.84 -13.59 14.79
C LYS A 33 -3.40 -14.21 16.08
N ASP A 34 -3.31 -13.52 17.22
CA ASP A 34 -3.88 -14.05 18.46
C ASP A 34 -5.41 -14.03 18.38
N THR A 35 -6.08 -14.91 19.12
CA THR A 35 -7.57 -14.99 19.17
C THR A 35 -8.21 -13.63 19.48
N LYS A 36 -7.56 -12.83 20.35
CA LYS A 36 -8.00 -11.48 20.73
C LYS A 36 -7.89 -10.44 19.60
N ASP A 37 -7.02 -10.68 18.61
CA ASP A 37 -6.83 -9.74 17.51
C ASP A 37 -7.96 -9.83 16.48
N ASN A 38 -8.81 -10.87 16.54
CA ASN A 38 -9.98 -11.02 15.67
C ASN A 38 -9.58 -11.00 14.17
N GLN A 39 -8.43 -11.60 13.82
CA GLN A 39 -7.93 -11.70 12.44
C GLN A 39 -7.63 -13.15 12.09
N GLN A 40 -7.96 -13.56 10.86
CA GLN A 40 -7.60 -14.88 10.32
C GLN A 40 -6.81 -14.68 9.04
N THR A 41 -5.82 -15.55 8.82
CA THR A 41 -4.86 -15.38 7.74
C THR A 41 -4.76 -16.63 6.88
N TRP A 42 -4.57 -16.44 5.57
CA TRP A 42 -4.27 -17.48 4.60
C TRP A 42 -3.12 -17.01 3.73
N TYR A 43 -2.11 -17.86 3.54
CA TYR A 43 -0.93 -17.54 2.74
C TYR A 43 -0.66 -18.62 1.71
N ASN A 44 -0.30 -18.19 0.50
CA ASN A 44 0.17 -19.05 -0.57
C ASN A 44 1.50 -18.52 -1.11
N SER A 45 2.52 -19.38 -1.14
CA SER A 45 3.88 -19.05 -1.59
C SER A 45 4.04 -18.97 -3.11
N GLY A 46 2.96 -19.16 -3.89
CA GLY A 46 3.04 -19.18 -5.35
C GLY A 46 3.77 -20.40 -5.91
N ILE A 47 4.09 -21.41 -5.09
CA ILE A 47 4.72 -22.67 -5.53
C ILE A 47 3.67 -23.54 -6.22
N GLY A 48 3.68 -23.53 -7.55
CA GLY A 48 3.28 -24.70 -8.34
C GLY A 48 4.46 -25.68 -8.40
N THR A 49 4.21 -26.97 -8.57
CA THR A 49 5.20 -28.04 -8.75
C THR A 49 6.26 -27.70 -9.82
N TYR A 50 7.31 -26.98 -9.44
CA TYR A 50 8.54 -26.91 -10.22
C TYR A 50 9.22 -28.26 -10.05
N ALA A 51 9.02 -29.16 -11.01
CA ALA A 51 9.97 -30.24 -11.22
C ALA A 51 11.34 -29.56 -11.36
N ARG A 52 12.26 -29.81 -10.43
CA ARG A 52 13.67 -29.45 -10.60
C ARG A 52 14.11 -30.08 -11.92
N PRO A 53 14.37 -29.32 -13.00
CA PRO A 53 14.75 -29.94 -14.25
C PRO A 53 16.16 -30.47 -14.05
N GLN A 54 16.28 -31.80 -13.95
CA GLN A 54 17.56 -32.47 -14.05
C GLN A 54 18.00 -32.33 -15.51
N TRP A 55 18.90 -31.38 -15.77
CA TRP A 55 19.41 -31.12 -17.12
C TRP A 55 20.27 -32.30 -17.59
N TRP A 56 20.06 -32.74 -18.85
CA TRP A 56 21.05 -32.99 -19.90
C TRP A 56 20.34 -33.03 -21.27
N SER A 57 20.86 -32.26 -22.24
CA SER A 57 20.59 -32.19 -23.70
C SER A 57 19.93 -30.90 -24.23
N SER A 58 20.53 -30.35 -25.28
CA SER A 58 20.53 -28.92 -25.63
C SER A 58 19.75 -28.53 -26.91
N GLY A 59 19.12 -29.46 -27.62
CA GLY A 59 18.57 -29.17 -28.96
C GLY A 59 17.07 -28.86 -29.03
N TYR A 60 16.23 -29.61 -28.33
CA TYR A 60 14.76 -29.59 -28.51
C TYR A 60 13.98 -29.15 -27.26
N LEU A 61 14.71 -28.88 -26.16
CA LEU A 61 14.14 -28.67 -24.83
C LEU A 61 13.56 -27.26 -24.62
N LYS A 62 13.95 -26.24 -25.40
CA LYS A 62 13.64 -24.84 -25.05
C LYS A 62 12.21 -24.41 -25.36
N GLN A 63 11.59 -24.90 -26.43
CA GLN A 63 10.23 -24.50 -26.80
C GLN A 63 9.17 -25.28 -26.00
N VAL A 64 9.47 -26.55 -25.68
CA VAL A 64 8.64 -27.40 -24.82
C VAL A 64 8.72 -26.97 -23.35
N VAL A 65 9.89 -26.55 -22.85
CA VAL A 65 10.06 -26.09 -21.46
C VAL A 65 9.30 -24.78 -21.20
N VAL A 66 9.32 -23.81 -22.11
CA VAL A 66 8.57 -22.54 -21.91
C VAL A 66 7.06 -22.80 -21.93
N HIS A 67 6.56 -23.59 -22.89
CA HIS A 67 5.13 -23.89 -22.96
C HIS A 67 4.64 -24.72 -21.77
N THR A 68 5.45 -25.67 -21.29
CA THR A 68 5.10 -26.51 -20.13
C THR A 68 5.14 -25.71 -18.82
N ILE A 69 6.10 -24.79 -18.68
CA ILE A 69 6.18 -23.86 -17.55
C ILE A 69 5.00 -22.89 -17.56
N ASP A 70 4.68 -22.28 -18.70
CA ASP A 70 3.55 -21.35 -18.82
C ASP A 70 2.21 -22.05 -18.53
N LEU A 71 2.04 -23.29 -18.99
CA LEU A 71 0.86 -24.10 -18.70
C LEU A 71 0.77 -24.49 -17.21
N ALA A 72 1.88 -24.90 -16.60
CA ALA A 72 1.94 -25.20 -15.16
C ALA A 72 1.66 -23.95 -14.31
N ILE A 73 2.14 -22.78 -14.75
CA ILE A 73 1.85 -21.48 -14.12
C ILE A 73 0.36 -21.16 -14.23
N ALA A 74 -0.24 -21.34 -15.42
CA ALA A 74 -1.67 -21.10 -15.63
C ALA A 74 -2.56 -22.04 -14.81
N TRP A 75 -2.22 -23.32 -14.73
CA TRP A 75 -2.93 -24.28 -13.87
C TRP A 75 -2.84 -23.89 -12.40
N ASN A 76 -1.64 -23.54 -11.93
CA ASN A 76 -1.42 -23.11 -10.55
C ASN A 76 -2.16 -21.79 -10.25
N PHE A 77 -2.28 -20.91 -11.24
CA PHE A 77 -3.00 -19.65 -11.13
C PHE A 77 -4.47 -19.86 -10.76
N ASP A 78 -5.18 -20.68 -11.55
CA ASP A 78 -6.60 -21.00 -11.33
C ASP A 78 -6.81 -21.70 -9.98
N ALA A 79 -5.98 -22.71 -9.69
CA ALA A 79 -6.08 -23.48 -8.45
C ALA A 79 -5.90 -22.59 -7.21
N THR A 80 -4.95 -21.65 -7.25
CA THR A 80 -4.69 -20.73 -6.14
C THR A 80 -5.87 -19.77 -5.92
N ILE A 81 -6.47 -19.23 -6.99
CA ILE A 81 -7.65 -18.35 -6.88
C ILE A 81 -8.82 -19.11 -6.29
N GLN A 82 -9.11 -20.31 -6.79
CA GLN A 82 -10.20 -21.15 -6.29
C GLN A 82 -9.97 -21.55 -4.82
N ALA A 83 -8.73 -21.86 -4.43
CA ALA A 83 -8.38 -22.19 -3.05
C ALA A 83 -8.56 -20.99 -2.11
N ALA A 84 -8.11 -19.80 -2.51
CA ALA A 84 -8.31 -18.57 -1.74
C ALA A 84 -9.79 -18.20 -1.62
N TYR A 85 -10.54 -18.31 -2.74
CA TYR A 85 -11.98 -18.09 -2.78
C TYR A 85 -12.73 -19.07 -1.86
N ARG A 86 -12.36 -20.36 -1.88
CA ARG A 86 -12.89 -21.37 -0.96
C ARG A 86 -12.63 -20.98 0.49
N TRP A 87 -11.39 -20.63 0.82
CA TRP A 87 -11.03 -20.24 2.18
C TRP A 87 -11.84 -19.04 2.67
N LEU A 88 -12.06 -18.04 1.81
CA LEU A 88 -12.96 -16.92 2.12
C LEU A 88 -14.40 -17.40 2.35
N ALA A 89 -14.95 -18.23 1.46
CA ALA A 89 -16.32 -18.74 1.57
C ALA A 89 -16.55 -19.55 2.86
N ASP A 90 -15.56 -20.33 3.27
CA ASP A 90 -15.64 -21.21 4.45
C ASP A 90 -15.52 -20.45 5.78
N ASN A 91 -14.89 -19.27 5.77
CA ASN A 91 -14.56 -18.51 6.98
C ASN A 91 -15.34 -17.21 7.13
N TYR A 92 -15.90 -16.65 6.05
CA TYR A 92 -16.60 -15.36 6.07
C TYR A 92 -17.87 -15.39 6.93
N ARG A 93 -17.98 -14.39 7.80
CA ARG A 93 -19.18 -14.02 8.53
C ARG A 93 -19.57 -12.59 8.20
N ASP A 94 -20.86 -12.31 8.27
CA ASP A 94 -21.38 -11.00 7.91
C ASP A 94 -20.75 -9.90 8.77
N GLY A 95 -20.26 -8.86 8.11
CA GLY A 95 -19.52 -7.76 8.73
C GLY A 95 -18.00 -7.95 8.79
N ASP A 96 -17.46 -9.11 8.40
CA ASP A 96 -16.01 -9.30 8.28
C ASP A 96 -15.44 -8.41 7.15
N CYS A 97 -14.21 -7.91 7.36
CA CYS A 97 -13.45 -7.15 6.38
C CYS A 97 -12.40 -8.03 5.69
N ILE A 98 -12.40 -8.07 4.36
CA ILE A 98 -11.45 -8.87 3.58
C ILE A 98 -10.29 -8.01 3.09
N PHE A 99 -9.06 -8.41 3.43
CA PHE A 99 -7.81 -7.81 2.99
C PHE A 99 -7.07 -8.79 2.07
N LEU A 100 -6.68 -8.34 0.89
CA LEU A 100 -5.92 -9.14 -0.06
C LEU A 100 -4.56 -8.48 -0.32
N PHE A 101 -3.48 -9.26 -0.27
CA PHE A 101 -2.13 -8.79 -0.54
C PHE A 101 -1.44 -9.70 -1.55
N GLY A 102 -0.77 -9.11 -2.55
CA GLY A 102 0.04 -9.91 -3.44
C GLY A 102 1.17 -9.16 -4.13
N PHE A 103 2.17 -9.90 -4.57
CA PHE A 103 3.33 -9.39 -5.29
C PHE A 103 3.42 -10.03 -6.68
N SER A 104 3.79 -9.24 -7.70
CA SER A 104 4.07 -9.74 -9.05
C SER A 104 2.85 -10.43 -9.64
N ARG A 105 2.96 -11.71 -9.98
CA ARG A 105 1.84 -12.55 -10.42
C ARG A 105 0.80 -12.79 -9.30
N GLY A 106 1.24 -12.86 -8.04
CA GLY A 106 0.35 -12.92 -6.88
C GLY A 106 -0.50 -11.67 -6.72
N ALA A 107 0.04 -10.50 -7.09
CA ALA A 107 -0.71 -9.24 -7.15
C ALA A 107 -1.84 -9.32 -8.18
N PHE A 108 -1.58 -9.94 -9.34
CA PHE A 108 -2.59 -10.18 -10.37
C PHE A 108 -3.65 -11.19 -9.89
N GLN A 109 -3.26 -12.23 -9.14
CA GLN A 109 -4.18 -13.19 -8.53
C GLN A 109 -5.13 -12.55 -7.52
N VAL A 110 -4.65 -11.69 -6.63
CA VAL A 110 -5.54 -11.01 -5.67
C VAL A 110 -6.48 -10.00 -6.33
N ARG A 111 -6.04 -9.33 -7.41
CA ARG A 111 -6.93 -8.49 -8.24
C ARG A 111 -8.04 -9.34 -8.86
N THR A 112 -7.66 -10.47 -9.46
CA THR A 112 -8.60 -11.44 -10.06
C THR A 112 -9.60 -11.98 -9.05
N LEU A 113 -9.12 -12.39 -7.87
CA LEU A 113 -9.97 -12.85 -6.76
C LEU A 113 -10.98 -11.79 -6.34
N SER A 114 -10.55 -10.52 -6.23
CA SER A 114 -11.46 -9.43 -5.87
C SER A 114 -12.56 -9.21 -6.91
N ALA A 115 -12.21 -9.27 -8.20
CA ALA A 115 -13.16 -9.10 -9.29
C ALA A 115 -14.11 -10.31 -9.42
N MET A 116 -13.63 -11.52 -9.14
CA MET A 116 -14.46 -12.72 -9.05
C MET A 116 -15.51 -12.57 -7.95
N VAL A 117 -15.11 -12.15 -6.73
CA VAL A 117 -16.05 -11.92 -5.63
C VAL A 117 -17.09 -10.85 -5.99
N GLU A 118 -16.70 -9.80 -6.71
CA GLU A 118 -17.65 -8.79 -7.19
C GLU A 118 -18.65 -9.39 -8.19
N LYS A 119 -18.17 -10.11 -9.21
CA LYS A 119 -19.00 -10.61 -10.32
C LYS A 119 -19.92 -11.75 -9.90
N VAL A 120 -19.40 -12.79 -9.24
CA VAL A 120 -20.17 -14.01 -8.89
C VAL A 120 -20.58 -14.08 -7.41
N GLY A 121 -20.20 -13.08 -6.61
CA GLY A 121 -20.42 -13.08 -5.15
C GLY A 121 -19.45 -14.00 -4.42
N LEU A 122 -19.64 -14.14 -3.10
CA LEU A 122 -18.96 -15.15 -2.29
C LEU A 122 -19.95 -16.29 -1.99
N ILE A 123 -19.67 -17.51 -2.41
CA ILE A 123 -20.61 -18.63 -2.18
C ILE A 123 -20.83 -18.91 -0.69
N TYR A 124 -21.99 -19.49 -0.35
CA TYR A 124 -22.20 -20.02 0.99
C TYR A 124 -21.36 -21.28 1.24
N LYS A 125 -20.77 -21.35 2.44
CA LYS A 125 -20.05 -22.52 2.95
C LYS A 125 -20.84 -23.83 2.69
N GLY A 126 -20.12 -24.88 2.28
CA GLY A 126 -20.71 -26.19 1.94
C GLY A 126 -21.12 -26.36 0.47
N ASN A 127 -20.97 -25.32 -0.37
CA ASN A 127 -21.23 -25.39 -1.81
C ASN A 127 -19.95 -25.43 -2.64
N GLU A 128 -18.86 -26.02 -2.11
CA GLU A 128 -17.53 -25.83 -2.68
C GLU A 128 -17.37 -26.52 -4.05
N MET A 129 -18.23 -27.49 -4.35
CA MET A 129 -18.35 -28.11 -5.69
C MET A 129 -18.80 -27.12 -6.77
N GLN A 130 -19.36 -25.97 -6.40
CA GLN A 130 -19.76 -24.91 -7.34
C GLN A 130 -18.63 -23.91 -7.64
N ILE A 131 -17.50 -23.96 -6.91
CA ILE A 131 -16.39 -23.00 -7.08
C ILE A 131 -15.78 -23.06 -8.48
N PRO A 132 -15.51 -24.24 -9.08
CA PRO A 132 -14.98 -24.30 -10.44
C PRO A 132 -15.93 -23.62 -11.45
N PHE A 133 -17.23 -23.88 -11.32
CA PHE A 133 -18.25 -23.27 -12.17
C PHE A 133 -18.38 -21.75 -11.94
N ALA A 134 -18.27 -21.29 -10.69
CA ALA A 134 -18.22 -19.86 -10.37
C ALA A 134 -17.01 -19.17 -11.02
N TYR A 135 -15.86 -19.85 -11.06
CA TYR A 135 -14.66 -19.35 -11.73
C TYR A 135 -14.83 -19.28 -13.25
N GLU A 136 -15.43 -20.31 -13.87
CA GLU A 136 -15.77 -20.30 -15.30
C GLU A 136 -16.70 -19.13 -15.66
N LEU A 137 -17.77 -18.91 -14.88
CA LEU A 137 -18.67 -17.77 -15.06
C LEU A 137 -17.97 -16.42 -14.92
N TYR A 138 -16.96 -16.33 -14.05
CA TYR A 138 -16.17 -15.11 -13.92
C TYR A 138 -15.31 -14.86 -15.17
N VAL A 139 -14.55 -15.87 -15.60
CA VAL A 139 -13.62 -15.78 -16.74
C VAL A 139 -14.36 -15.54 -18.06
N ASP A 140 -15.52 -16.17 -18.25
CA ASP A 140 -16.32 -16.01 -19.45
C ASP A 140 -17.00 -14.63 -19.49
N SER A 141 -16.61 -13.77 -20.43
CA SER A 141 -17.26 -12.48 -20.65
C SER A 141 -18.66 -12.60 -21.29
N ALA A 142 -18.97 -13.71 -21.98
CA ALA A 142 -20.30 -13.93 -22.56
C ALA A 142 -21.35 -14.23 -21.49
N SER A 143 -20.94 -14.65 -20.29
CA SER A 143 -21.82 -14.85 -19.14
C SER A 143 -22.59 -13.60 -18.73
N ASP A 144 -22.11 -12.41 -19.09
CA ASP A 144 -22.74 -11.11 -18.86
C ASP A 144 -23.79 -10.75 -19.92
N SER A 145 -23.70 -11.34 -21.13
CA SER A 145 -24.53 -11.00 -22.31
C SER A 145 -25.66 -12.00 -22.57
N GLU A 146 -25.51 -13.27 -22.17
CA GLU A 146 -26.52 -14.32 -22.34
C GLU A 146 -27.59 -14.30 -21.22
N GLY A 147 -28.36 -13.22 -21.15
CA GLY A 147 -29.49 -13.09 -20.22
C GLY A 147 -30.78 -13.73 -20.76
N VAL A 148 -31.51 -14.44 -19.89
CA VAL A 148 -32.86 -14.97 -20.17
C VAL A 148 -33.89 -13.94 -19.71
N GLU A 149 -34.90 -13.64 -20.54
CA GLU A 149 -36.03 -12.80 -20.17
C GLU A 149 -36.87 -13.52 -19.09
N PRO A 150 -37.20 -12.89 -17.95
CA PRO A 150 -38.06 -13.51 -16.96
C PRO A 150 -39.45 -13.76 -17.55
N ALA A 151 -39.95 -15.01 -17.43
CA ALA A 151 -41.23 -15.43 -18.01
C ALA A 151 -42.46 -14.74 -17.36
N THR A 152 -42.28 -13.98 -16.28
CA THR A 152 -43.35 -13.40 -15.47
C THR A 152 -42.95 -12.06 -14.86
N SER A 153 -42.95 -10.97 -15.62
CA SER A 153 -43.07 -9.63 -15.03
C SER A 153 -43.53 -8.58 -16.05
N VAL A 154 -44.79 -8.16 -15.90
CA VAL A 154 -45.30 -6.91 -16.47
C VAL A 154 -44.59 -5.77 -15.73
N GLY A 155 -43.64 -5.10 -16.39
CA GLY A 155 -43.04 -3.85 -15.89
C GLY A 155 -41.62 -3.93 -15.31
N SER A 156 -40.66 -4.51 -16.01
CA SER A 156 -39.31 -3.92 -16.25
C SER A 156 -38.45 -4.93 -17.02
N LYS A 157 -37.98 -4.52 -18.20
CA LYS A 157 -37.17 -5.36 -19.10
C LYS A 157 -35.70 -5.34 -18.65
N GLN A 158 -35.33 -6.17 -17.67
CA GLN A 158 -33.92 -6.31 -17.29
C GLN A 158 -33.48 -7.76 -17.46
N LYS A 159 -32.75 -8.04 -18.54
CA LYS A 159 -32.10 -9.33 -18.78
C LYS A 159 -31.10 -9.60 -17.67
N THR A 160 -31.36 -10.60 -16.83
CA THR A 160 -30.42 -11.03 -15.77
C THR A 160 -29.39 -12.00 -16.36
N SER A 161 -28.11 -11.72 -16.15
CA SER A 161 -27.00 -12.52 -16.70
C SER A 161 -26.88 -13.89 -16.00
N LYS A 162 -26.12 -14.83 -16.59
CA LYS A 162 -25.86 -16.14 -15.95
C LYS A 162 -25.11 -15.96 -14.63
N ALA A 163 -24.12 -15.06 -14.61
CA ALA A 163 -23.34 -14.74 -13.41
C ALA A 163 -24.23 -14.13 -12.31
N GLU A 164 -25.17 -13.23 -12.66
CA GLU A 164 -26.08 -12.63 -11.69
C GLU A 164 -27.06 -13.65 -11.12
N ARG A 165 -27.60 -14.55 -11.95
CA ARG A 165 -28.45 -15.65 -11.50
C ARG A 165 -27.71 -16.59 -10.56
N PHE A 166 -26.46 -16.93 -10.88
CA PHE A 166 -25.59 -17.73 -10.00
C PHE A 166 -25.37 -17.01 -8.66
N LYS A 167 -24.99 -15.73 -8.70
CA LYS A 167 -24.77 -14.90 -7.52
C LYS A 167 -26.00 -14.86 -6.60
N ARG A 168 -27.20 -14.72 -7.17
CA ARG A 168 -28.47 -14.73 -6.41
C ARG A 168 -28.79 -16.10 -5.78
N ALA A 169 -28.42 -17.19 -6.43
CA ALA A 169 -28.77 -18.55 -5.99
C ALA A 169 -27.79 -19.11 -4.95
N PHE A 170 -26.49 -18.91 -5.15
CA PHE A 170 -25.44 -19.61 -4.38
C PHE A 170 -24.57 -18.70 -3.52
N SER A 171 -24.66 -17.38 -3.71
CA SER A 171 -23.71 -16.44 -3.13
C SER A 171 -24.36 -15.36 -2.26
N ARG A 172 -23.50 -14.71 -1.48
CA ARG A 172 -23.80 -13.46 -0.77
C ARG A 172 -23.00 -12.31 -1.37
N ASN A 173 -23.54 -11.10 -1.27
CA ASN A 173 -22.86 -9.88 -1.68
C ASN A 173 -21.84 -9.50 -0.63
N VAL A 174 -20.56 -9.58 -0.98
CA VAL A 174 -19.44 -9.20 -0.13
C VAL A 174 -18.58 -8.21 -0.89
N LYS A 175 -18.18 -7.14 -0.21
CA LYS A 175 -17.26 -6.16 -0.76
C LYS A 175 -15.87 -6.38 -0.20
N ILE A 176 -14.87 -6.41 -1.07
CA ILE A 176 -13.47 -6.48 -0.64
C ILE A 176 -13.07 -5.14 -0.04
N HIS A 177 -12.50 -5.19 1.17
CA HIS A 177 -12.19 -3.98 1.93
C HIS A 177 -10.87 -3.37 1.48
N PHE A 178 -9.82 -4.16 1.32
CA PHE A 178 -8.51 -3.65 0.94
C PHE A 178 -7.80 -4.60 -0.01
N VAL A 179 -7.19 -4.06 -1.07
CA VAL A 179 -6.29 -4.80 -1.95
C VAL A 179 -4.95 -4.06 -2.04
N GLY A 180 -3.90 -4.70 -1.53
CA GLY A 180 -2.51 -4.24 -1.61
C GLY A 180 -1.72 -5.03 -2.63
N ALA A 181 -1.18 -4.35 -3.63
CA ALA A 181 -0.40 -4.94 -4.71
C ALA A 181 1.02 -4.37 -4.73
N TRP A 182 2.03 -5.23 -4.85
CA TRP A 182 3.38 -4.83 -5.24
C TRP A 182 3.64 -5.25 -6.68
N ASP A 183 3.99 -4.27 -7.51
CA ASP A 183 4.46 -4.34 -8.88
C ASP A 183 3.79 -5.43 -9.71
N THR A 184 2.49 -5.27 -9.96
CA THR A 184 1.67 -6.27 -10.66
C THR A 184 2.20 -6.50 -12.06
N VAL A 185 2.52 -7.75 -12.41
CA VAL A 185 2.88 -8.16 -13.77
C VAL A 185 1.90 -9.21 -14.27
N SER A 186 1.55 -9.14 -15.56
CA SER A 186 0.61 -10.06 -16.18
C SER A 186 1.16 -11.50 -16.18
N SER A 187 0.39 -12.45 -15.65
CA SER A 187 0.71 -13.89 -15.69
C SER A 187 0.19 -14.59 -16.95
N ILE A 188 -0.59 -13.89 -17.79
CA ILE A 188 -1.51 -14.54 -18.75
C ILE A 188 -1.16 -14.25 -20.22
N GLY A 189 -0.18 -13.37 -20.48
CA GLY A 189 0.15 -12.88 -21.83
C GLY A 189 0.51 -13.93 -22.88
N PHE A 190 0.82 -15.18 -22.50
CA PHE A 190 1.12 -16.27 -23.45
C PHE A 190 0.07 -17.39 -23.48
N ALA A 191 -0.70 -17.62 -22.41
CA ALA A 191 -1.53 -18.82 -22.29
C ALA A 191 -3.03 -18.63 -22.61
N ARG A 192 -3.65 -17.47 -22.31
CA ARG A 192 -5.11 -17.31 -22.54
C ARG A 192 -5.53 -16.45 -23.72
N GLY A 193 -4.62 -15.77 -24.41
CA GLY A 193 -4.93 -15.01 -25.62
C GLY A 193 -5.90 -13.83 -25.41
N LYS A 194 -5.53 -12.66 -25.94
CA LYS A 194 -6.39 -11.50 -26.28
C LYS A 194 -7.32 -10.86 -25.23
N GLN A 195 -7.61 -11.43 -24.06
CA GLN A 195 -8.56 -10.85 -23.11
C GLN A 195 -7.99 -10.75 -21.70
N VAL A 196 -7.84 -9.51 -21.22
CA VAL A 196 -7.55 -9.21 -19.80
C VAL A 196 -8.74 -9.67 -18.97
N LEU A 197 -8.50 -10.31 -17.82
CA LEU A 197 -9.58 -10.82 -16.98
C LEU A 197 -10.48 -9.66 -16.49
N PRO A 198 -11.81 -9.83 -16.51
CA PRO A 198 -12.75 -8.75 -16.16
C PRO A 198 -12.48 -8.14 -14.79
N GLY A 199 -12.62 -6.82 -14.67
CA GLY A 199 -12.48 -6.09 -13.41
C GLY A 199 -11.06 -6.01 -12.86
N THR A 200 -10.04 -6.55 -13.55
CA THR A 200 -8.65 -6.49 -13.08
C THR A 200 -7.98 -5.16 -13.43
N THR A 201 -8.30 -4.53 -14.56
CA THR A 201 -7.69 -3.27 -15.07
C THR A 201 -8.70 -2.14 -15.28
N GLU A 202 -9.83 -2.18 -14.57
CA GLU A 202 -10.95 -1.23 -14.69
C GLU A 202 -11.04 -0.31 -13.44
N GLY A 203 -9.87 0.13 -12.97
CA GLY A 203 -9.74 1.06 -11.85
C GLY A 203 -9.90 0.43 -10.47
N MET A 204 -10.18 -0.88 -10.40
CA MET A 204 -10.46 -1.63 -9.16
C MET A 204 -11.65 -1.09 -8.37
N THR A 205 -12.57 -0.34 -9.00
CA THR A 205 -13.63 0.45 -8.34
C THR A 205 -14.62 -0.36 -7.48
N HIS A 206 -14.62 -1.69 -7.62
CA HIS A 206 -15.41 -2.64 -6.84
C HIS A 206 -14.89 -2.88 -5.42
N VAL A 207 -13.67 -2.43 -5.08
CA VAL A 207 -13.14 -2.56 -3.71
C VAL A 207 -13.42 -1.30 -2.87
N CYS A 208 -13.03 -1.27 -1.59
CA CYS A 208 -13.07 -0.03 -0.80
C CYS A 208 -11.76 0.76 -0.94
N TYR A 209 -10.62 0.07 -0.91
CA TYR A 209 -9.29 0.66 -1.06
C TYR A 209 -8.39 -0.23 -1.92
N PHE A 210 -7.82 0.34 -2.98
CA PHE A 210 -6.77 -0.28 -3.80
C PHE A 210 -5.47 0.51 -3.66
N ARG A 211 -4.38 -0.20 -3.35
CA ARG A 211 -3.03 0.33 -3.20
C ARG A 211 -2.07 -0.47 -4.05
N HIS A 212 -1.35 0.21 -4.94
CA HIS A 212 -0.42 -0.44 -5.86
C HIS A 212 0.95 0.25 -5.79
N ALA A 213 1.97 -0.46 -5.32
CA ALA A 213 3.35 -0.01 -5.36
C ALA A 213 4.00 -0.40 -6.69
N LEU A 214 4.61 0.54 -7.40
CA LEU A 214 5.21 0.35 -8.73
C LEU A 214 6.72 0.62 -8.71
N ALA A 215 7.48 -0.13 -9.52
CA ALA A 215 8.93 0.01 -9.63
C ALA A 215 9.35 1.06 -10.67
N LEU A 216 10.14 2.06 -10.25
CA LEU A 216 10.67 3.11 -11.11
C LEU A 216 11.78 2.64 -12.06
N ASP A 217 12.57 1.63 -11.67
CA ASP A 217 13.80 1.27 -12.39
C ASP A 217 13.71 -0.05 -13.15
N GLU A 218 12.56 -0.70 -13.13
CA GLU A 218 12.36 -1.96 -13.85
C GLU A 218 12.21 -1.71 -15.37
N ARG A 219 12.95 -2.49 -16.17
CA ARG A 219 13.09 -2.29 -17.63
C ARG A 219 12.95 -3.58 -18.44
N ARG A 220 12.77 -4.74 -17.79
CA ARG A 220 12.65 -6.02 -18.50
C ARG A 220 11.29 -6.10 -19.17
N VAL A 221 11.29 -6.47 -20.44
CA VAL A 221 10.09 -6.58 -21.30
C VAL A 221 9.02 -7.54 -20.75
N LYS A 222 9.42 -8.55 -19.97
CA LYS A 222 8.50 -9.52 -19.34
C LYS A 222 7.92 -9.03 -18.00
N PHE A 223 8.42 -7.92 -17.48
CA PHE A 223 7.97 -7.30 -16.24
C PHE A 223 7.32 -5.95 -16.53
N LEU A 224 6.49 -5.88 -17.57
CA LEU A 224 5.66 -4.70 -17.79
C LEU A 224 4.54 -4.66 -16.73
N PRO A 225 4.29 -3.49 -16.13
CA PRO A 225 3.31 -3.36 -15.06
C PRO A 225 1.89 -3.38 -15.63
N GLU A 226 0.97 -3.99 -14.90
CA GLU A 226 -0.47 -3.88 -15.15
C GLU A 226 -1.02 -2.75 -14.29
N TYR A 227 -1.29 -1.58 -14.87
CA TYR A 227 -1.86 -0.45 -14.12
C TYR A 227 -3.32 -0.69 -13.72
N ALA A 228 -3.80 0.04 -12.72
CA ALA A 228 -5.18 -0.05 -12.24
C ALA A 228 -6.20 0.18 -13.35
N TRP A 229 -5.93 1.13 -14.24
CA TRP A 229 -6.78 1.51 -15.39
C TRP A 229 -6.28 0.96 -16.73
N GLY A 230 -5.36 -0.02 -16.69
CA GLY A 230 -4.71 -0.55 -17.89
C GLY A 230 -4.03 0.55 -18.71
N ASP A 231 -4.48 0.73 -19.95
CA ASP A 231 -3.99 1.72 -20.93
C ASP A 231 -4.95 2.91 -21.11
N SER A 232 -6.01 3.01 -20.30
CA SER A 232 -6.98 4.09 -20.44
C SER A 232 -6.39 5.41 -19.92
N THR A 233 -5.81 6.18 -20.85
CA THR A 233 -5.51 7.62 -20.70
C THR A 233 -6.77 8.50 -20.82
N LEU A 234 -7.97 7.89 -20.86
CA LEU A 234 -9.21 8.64 -20.88
C LEU A 234 -9.34 9.41 -19.57
N PRO A 235 -9.62 10.73 -19.64
CA PRO A 235 -9.82 11.52 -18.45
C PRO A 235 -10.94 10.88 -17.64
N ARG A 236 -10.65 10.73 -16.35
CA ARG A 236 -11.60 10.68 -15.26
C ARG A 236 -12.96 11.20 -15.75
N THR A 237 -13.93 10.31 -15.96
CA THR A 237 -15.25 10.69 -15.48
C THR A 237 -15.04 10.67 -13.98
N ASP A 238 -14.63 11.81 -13.43
CA ASP A 238 -14.58 11.99 -12.00
C ASP A 238 -15.91 11.43 -11.50
N PRO A 239 -15.91 10.41 -10.62
CA PRO A 239 -17.14 10.04 -9.96
C PRO A 239 -17.61 11.33 -9.32
N ASP A 240 -18.72 11.88 -9.84
CA ASP A 240 -19.39 13.12 -9.43
C ASP A 240 -18.68 13.78 -8.23
N PRO A 241 -17.99 14.92 -8.37
CA PRO A 241 -17.18 15.52 -7.30
C PRO A 241 -17.95 15.72 -5.98
N SER A 242 -19.29 15.71 -6.00
CA SER A 242 -20.12 15.65 -4.80
C SER A 242 -19.99 14.35 -3.98
N LYS A 243 -19.65 13.21 -4.60
CA LYS A 243 -19.47 11.88 -3.98
C LYS A 243 -18.05 11.60 -3.49
N GLU A 244 -17.02 12.22 -4.06
CA GLU A 244 -15.64 12.10 -3.59
C GLU A 244 -15.30 13.07 -2.45
N SER A 245 -15.99 14.22 -2.37
CA SER A 245 -15.78 15.26 -1.35
C SER A 245 -15.90 14.81 0.12
N HIS A 246 -16.45 13.61 0.37
CA HIS A 246 -16.62 13.03 1.70
C HIS A 246 -15.62 11.93 2.06
N ARG A 247 -14.74 11.50 1.14
CA ARG A 247 -13.73 10.47 1.44
C ARG A 247 -12.40 11.10 1.84
N VAL A 248 -11.92 10.77 3.04
CA VAL A 248 -10.62 11.24 3.56
C VAL A 248 -9.44 10.68 2.74
N HIS A 249 -9.63 9.57 2.02
CA HIS A 249 -8.59 8.92 1.22
C HIS A 249 -9.10 8.49 -0.16
N PRO A 250 -8.26 8.57 -1.22
CA PRO A 250 -8.62 8.09 -2.54
C PRO A 250 -8.87 6.57 -2.54
N HIS A 251 -9.84 6.15 -3.34
CA HIS A 251 -10.16 4.73 -3.53
C HIS A 251 -8.96 3.97 -4.11
N THR A 252 -8.43 4.44 -5.25
CA THR A 252 -7.30 3.84 -5.95
C THR A 252 -6.09 4.75 -5.85
N LEU A 253 -4.96 4.18 -5.42
CA LEU A 253 -3.69 4.90 -5.34
C LEU A 253 -2.57 4.02 -5.90
N GLU A 254 -1.94 4.49 -6.97
CA GLU A 254 -0.75 3.88 -7.56
C GLU A 254 0.45 4.77 -7.28
N VAL A 255 1.46 4.21 -6.61
CA VAL A 255 2.61 4.94 -6.10
C VAL A 255 3.88 4.30 -6.58
N TRP A 256 4.75 5.09 -7.19
CA TRP A 256 6.03 4.68 -7.71
C TRP A 256 7.13 4.82 -6.67
N PHE A 257 7.98 3.80 -6.57
CA PHE A 257 9.07 3.72 -5.61
C PHE A 257 10.40 3.53 -6.36
N PRO A 258 11.51 4.13 -5.86
CA PRO A 258 12.85 3.82 -6.32
C PRO A 258 13.16 2.33 -6.20
N GLY A 259 13.71 1.73 -7.26
CA GLY A 259 14.04 0.30 -7.31
C GLY A 259 13.43 -0.44 -8.49
N THR A 260 13.89 -1.67 -8.69
CA THR A 260 13.37 -2.64 -9.67
C THR A 260 12.29 -3.54 -9.08
N HIS A 261 11.74 -4.48 -9.87
CA HIS A 261 10.60 -5.32 -9.49
C HIS A 261 10.69 -5.96 -8.09
N SER A 262 11.82 -6.62 -7.78
CA SER A 262 12.02 -7.27 -6.48
C SER A 262 12.68 -6.37 -5.41
N ASP A 263 13.04 -5.13 -5.76
CA ASP A 263 13.28 -4.08 -4.76
C ASP A 263 11.93 -3.59 -4.19
N ILE A 264 10.89 -3.55 -5.04
CA ILE A 264 9.53 -3.17 -4.63
C ILE A 264 8.77 -4.29 -3.95
N GLY A 265 8.85 -5.51 -4.47
CA GLY A 265 8.14 -6.66 -3.91
C GLY A 265 8.92 -7.53 -2.94
N GLY A 266 10.24 -7.35 -2.86
CA GLY A 266 11.12 -8.20 -2.06
C GLY A 266 11.70 -9.40 -2.81
N GLY A 267 12.53 -10.19 -2.12
CA GLY A 267 13.19 -11.39 -2.68
C GLY A 267 14.58 -11.19 -3.30
N ASN A 268 15.09 -9.95 -3.41
CA ASN A 268 16.45 -9.70 -3.90
C ASN A 268 17.55 -9.74 -2.81
N GLU A 269 17.17 -9.59 -1.55
CA GLU A 269 18.11 -9.42 -0.43
C GLU A 269 17.95 -10.53 0.59
N TYR A 270 19.05 -10.85 1.27
CA TYR A 270 19.01 -11.77 2.40
C TYR A 270 18.32 -11.09 3.59
N ASN A 271 17.27 -11.72 4.10
CA ASN A 271 16.45 -11.24 5.23
C ASN A 271 15.78 -12.43 5.93
N GLU A 272 16.61 -13.37 6.41
CA GLU A 272 16.18 -14.54 7.19
C GLU A 272 15.34 -14.14 8.42
N GLU A 273 15.68 -13.02 9.06
CA GLU A 273 14.99 -12.52 10.26
C GLU A 273 13.66 -11.83 9.95
N MET A 274 13.29 -11.66 8.67
CA MET A 274 12.10 -10.90 8.25
C MET A 274 12.04 -9.52 8.92
N ASP A 275 13.16 -8.80 8.84
CA ASP A 275 13.35 -7.46 9.39
C ASP A 275 13.37 -6.39 8.29
N ARG A 276 12.99 -6.77 7.05
CA ARG A 276 12.98 -5.83 5.92
C ARG A 276 11.98 -4.74 6.26
N SER A 277 12.44 -3.51 6.13
CA SER A 277 11.62 -2.34 6.43
C SER A 277 11.58 -1.35 5.28
N ALA A 278 11.90 -1.81 4.06
CA ALA A 278 11.97 -1.02 2.84
C ALA A 278 10.71 -0.15 2.63
N PRO A 279 10.83 1.05 2.00
CA PRO A 279 9.73 1.99 1.87
C PRO A 279 8.42 1.40 1.29
N PRO A 280 8.44 0.54 0.24
CA PRO A 280 7.21 -0.06 -0.31
C PRO A 280 6.43 -0.93 0.68
N LEU A 281 7.13 -1.66 1.57
CA LEU A 281 6.49 -2.47 2.61
C LEU A 281 5.89 -1.58 3.69
N ARG A 282 6.64 -0.57 4.15
CA ARG A 282 6.16 0.36 5.17
C ARG A 282 4.92 1.12 4.73
N TRP A 283 4.95 1.67 3.52
CA TRP A 283 3.81 2.36 2.94
C TRP A 283 2.57 1.47 2.90
N MET A 284 2.70 0.23 2.40
CA MET A 284 1.58 -0.71 2.34
C MET A 284 1.03 -1.06 3.73
N VAL A 285 1.90 -1.29 4.72
CA VAL A 285 1.50 -1.57 6.11
C VAL A 285 0.76 -0.39 6.71
N LEU A 286 1.22 0.83 6.47
CA LEU A 286 0.58 2.04 6.99
C LEU A 286 -0.79 2.27 6.35
N GLU A 287 -0.90 2.15 5.03
CA GLU A 287 -2.19 2.26 4.32
C GLU A 287 -3.19 1.19 4.78
N ALA A 288 -2.74 -0.06 4.92
CA ALA A 288 -3.59 -1.15 5.41
C ALA A 288 -3.99 -0.95 6.88
N THR A 289 -3.09 -0.42 7.71
CA THR A 289 -3.38 -0.12 9.13
C THR A 289 -4.38 1.02 9.25
N ALA A 290 -4.25 2.06 8.42
CA ALA A 290 -5.23 3.14 8.32
C ALA A 290 -6.62 2.62 7.90
N ALA A 291 -6.65 1.56 7.08
CA ALA A 291 -7.87 0.83 6.72
C ALA A 291 -8.34 -0.19 7.77
N GLY A 292 -7.65 -0.38 8.90
CA GLY A 292 -8.07 -1.22 10.02
C GLY A 292 -7.35 -2.58 10.16
N LEU A 293 -6.29 -2.83 9.39
CA LEU A 293 -5.41 -3.99 9.61
C LEU A 293 -4.63 -3.83 10.92
N ARG A 294 -4.48 -4.91 11.70
CA ARG A 294 -3.73 -4.91 12.96
C ARG A 294 -2.38 -5.60 12.77
N THR A 295 -1.31 -4.85 12.94
CA THR A 295 0.07 -5.32 12.76
C THR A 295 0.91 -5.10 14.02
N LYS A 296 2.04 -5.80 14.11
CA LYS A 296 3.14 -5.48 15.01
C LYS A 296 3.86 -4.23 14.47
N PRO A 297 4.39 -3.36 15.34
CA PRO A 297 5.22 -2.25 14.88
C PRO A 297 6.51 -2.80 14.24
N PHE A 298 7.08 -2.04 13.30
CA PHE A 298 8.44 -2.30 12.83
C PHE A 298 9.43 -2.15 13.99
N GLN A 299 10.33 -3.12 14.15
CA GLN A 299 11.29 -3.15 15.27
C GLN A 299 12.44 -2.17 15.08
N ARG A 300 12.82 -1.88 13.83
CA ARG A 300 13.89 -0.95 13.47
C ARG A 300 13.43 0.17 12.55
N GLU A 301 14.13 1.28 12.64
CA GLU A 301 14.00 2.40 11.70
C GLU A 301 14.87 2.15 10.46
N LEU A 302 14.50 2.78 9.33
CA LEU A 302 15.30 2.70 8.10
C LEU A 302 16.28 3.86 8.13
N HIS A 303 17.53 3.59 7.80
CA HIS A 303 18.50 4.64 7.57
C HIS A 303 18.21 5.33 6.22
N PRO A 304 18.46 6.66 6.05
CA PRO A 304 18.28 7.34 4.77
C PRO A 304 18.97 6.68 3.57
N SER A 305 20.14 6.07 3.78
CA SER A 305 20.86 5.31 2.75
C SER A 305 20.22 3.97 2.38
N GLU A 306 19.28 3.45 3.18
CA GLU A 306 18.51 2.23 2.89
C GLU A 306 17.19 2.54 2.16
N GLN A 307 16.80 3.82 2.04
CA GLN A 307 15.56 4.21 1.37
C GLN A 307 15.62 4.03 -0.15
N ILE A 308 16.81 4.17 -0.75
CA ILE A 308 17.04 3.98 -2.19
C ILE A 308 18.16 2.96 -2.36
N LYS A 309 17.76 1.73 -2.64
CA LYS A 309 18.67 0.66 -3.06
C LYS A 309 18.13 0.04 -4.34
N VAL A 310 18.76 0.41 -5.44
CA VAL A 310 18.38 -0.06 -6.78
C VAL A 310 19.36 -1.15 -7.16
N GLN A 311 18.85 -2.36 -7.37
CA GLN A 311 19.62 -3.46 -7.93
C GLN A 311 19.31 -3.55 -9.41
N GLU A 312 20.34 -3.47 -10.26
CA GLU A 312 20.11 -3.55 -11.71
C GLU A 312 19.57 -4.94 -12.05
N SER A 313 18.43 -4.96 -12.74
CA SER A 313 17.71 -6.20 -13.05
C SER A 313 17.96 -6.69 -14.47
N LEU A 314 18.40 -5.78 -15.37
CA LEU A 314 18.71 -6.09 -16.76
C LEU A 314 20.19 -6.48 -16.93
N GLU A 315 20.63 -7.50 -16.18
CA GLU A 315 22.01 -7.99 -16.22
C GLU A 315 22.11 -9.32 -16.97
N GLY A 316 23.12 -9.44 -17.85
CA GLY A 316 23.46 -10.70 -18.51
C GLY A 316 22.92 -10.87 -19.93
N PHE A 317 23.51 -11.84 -20.63
CA PHE A 317 23.34 -12.04 -22.07
C PHE A 317 21.89 -12.38 -22.47
N TRP A 318 21.21 -13.24 -21.72
CA TRP A 318 19.87 -13.72 -22.06
C TRP A 318 18.79 -12.65 -21.98
N TRP A 319 18.87 -11.75 -21.01
CA TRP A 319 17.91 -10.64 -20.90
C TRP A 319 18.04 -9.68 -22.08
N ASN A 320 19.27 -9.32 -22.46
CA ASN A 320 19.52 -8.49 -23.65
C ASN A 320 18.99 -9.14 -24.94
N LEU A 321 19.05 -10.46 -25.06
CA LEU A 321 18.45 -11.19 -26.18
C LEU A 321 16.91 -11.07 -26.17
N PHE A 322 16.27 -11.26 -25.00
CA PHE A 322 14.81 -11.11 -24.88
C PHE A 322 14.31 -9.71 -25.24
N GLU A 323 15.10 -8.67 -24.99
CA GLU A 323 14.76 -7.28 -25.33
C GLU A 323 14.71 -7.00 -26.84
N ILE A 324 15.42 -7.81 -27.64
CA ILE A 324 15.49 -7.69 -29.09
C ILE A 324 14.40 -8.53 -29.78
N LEU A 325 13.95 -9.61 -29.13
CA LEU A 325 12.95 -10.50 -29.69
C LEU A 325 11.58 -9.80 -29.84
N PRO A 326 10.85 -10.05 -30.95
CA PRO A 326 9.55 -9.46 -31.19
C PRO A 326 8.49 -10.21 -30.38
N PHE A 327 8.43 -9.98 -29.07
CA PHE A 327 7.31 -10.43 -28.26
C PHE A 327 6.16 -9.44 -28.40
N GLN A 328 4.96 -9.99 -28.62
CA GLN A 328 3.74 -9.22 -28.45
C GLN A 328 3.65 -8.71 -27.01
N ARG A 329 3.46 -7.41 -26.84
CA ARG A 329 3.32 -6.78 -25.52
C ARG A 329 2.46 -5.52 -25.57
N LEU A 330 2.01 -5.08 -24.40
CA LEU A 330 1.30 -3.82 -24.23
C LEU A 330 2.20 -2.62 -24.57
N THR A 331 1.63 -1.61 -25.20
CA THR A 331 2.23 -0.28 -25.33
C THR A 331 1.46 0.70 -24.48
N PHE A 332 2.15 1.36 -23.55
CA PHE A 332 1.55 2.40 -22.70
C PHE A 332 1.71 3.81 -23.28
N VAL A 333 2.16 3.88 -24.54
CA VAL A 333 2.47 5.14 -25.25
C VAL A 333 1.18 5.85 -25.60
N THR A 334 1.10 7.11 -25.20
CA THR A 334 -0.03 8.02 -25.35
C THR A 334 -0.32 8.36 -26.81
N HIS A 335 -0.88 7.43 -27.57
CA HIS A 335 -1.44 7.72 -28.89
C HIS A 335 -2.93 7.40 -28.89
N LYS A 336 -3.78 8.45 -28.97
CA LYS A 336 -5.21 8.31 -29.23
C LYS A 336 -5.41 7.45 -30.48
N GLY A 337 -5.98 6.25 -30.32
CA GLY A 337 -6.25 5.33 -31.42
C GLY A 337 -5.09 4.41 -31.86
N GLY A 338 -4.00 4.32 -31.09
CA GLY A 338 -2.90 3.40 -31.37
C GLY A 338 -3.25 1.92 -31.14
N GLN A 339 -2.54 1.01 -31.81
CA GLN A 339 -2.65 -0.43 -31.53
C GLN A 339 -2.13 -0.72 -30.11
N ARG A 340 -2.97 -1.33 -29.25
CA ARG A 340 -2.67 -1.66 -27.84
C ARG A 340 -1.51 -2.64 -27.66
N LEU A 341 -1.16 -3.35 -28.72
CA LEU A 341 -0.13 -4.39 -28.72
C LEU A 341 0.91 -4.05 -29.78
N THR A 342 2.19 -4.20 -29.42
CA THR A 342 3.31 -4.04 -30.34
C THR A 342 4.16 -5.29 -30.41
N TRP A 343 4.82 -5.46 -31.55
CA TRP A 343 5.84 -6.47 -31.80
C TRP A 343 7.24 -5.85 -31.93
N LYS A 344 7.36 -4.52 -31.87
CA LYS A 344 8.66 -3.82 -31.98
C LYS A 344 9.60 -4.26 -30.85
N PRO A 345 10.92 -4.36 -31.00
CA PRO A 345 11.84 -4.64 -29.88
C PRO A 345 11.66 -3.66 -28.69
N HIS A 346 11.81 -4.13 -27.45
CA HIS A 346 11.63 -3.31 -26.23
C HIS A 346 12.90 -2.53 -25.86
N ARG A 347 14.08 -3.09 -26.15
CA ARG A 347 15.40 -2.44 -26.00
C ARG A 347 15.65 -1.84 -24.60
N GLY A 348 15.08 -2.43 -23.55
CA GLY A 348 15.26 -1.98 -22.17
C GLY A 348 14.71 -0.59 -21.89
N ALA A 349 13.64 -0.18 -22.60
CA ALA A 349 12.97 1.09 -22.36
C ALA A 349 12.42 1.17 -20.92
N GLY A 350 12.41 2.38 -20.36
CA GLY A 350 11.80 2.67 -19.08
C GLY A 350 10.28 2.51 -19.12
N ARG A 351 9.69 2.22 -17.96
CA ARG A 351 8.22 2.20 -17.80
C ARG A 351 7.67 3.63 -17.85
N GLN A 352 6.50 3.80 -18.45
CA GLN A 352 5.87 5.11 -18.58
C GLN A 352 4.94 5.42 -17.41
N ILE A 353 5.15 6.55 -16.76
CA ILE A 353 4.32 7.05 -15.66
C ILE A 353 3.06 7.70 -16.23
N GLN A 354 1.89 7.32 -15.71
CA GLN A 354 0.60 7.83 -16.17
C GLN A 354 0.12 9.01 -15.31
N PRO A 355 -0.62 9.97 -15.90
CA PRO A 355 -1.24 11.05 -15.14
C PRO A 355 -2.11 10.54 -13.99
N GLY A 356 -1.96 11.15 -12.81
CA GLY A 356 -2.72 10.78 -11.60
C GLY A 356 -2.02 9.76 -10.69
N GLN A 357 -0.98 9.07 -11.18
CA GLN A 357 -0.09 8.26 -10.33
C GLN A 357 0.84 9.16 -9.51
N LYS A 358 1.34 8.65 -8.38
CA LYS A 358 2.19 9.41 -7.45
C LYS A 358 3.59 8.84 -7.34
N ILE A 359 4.56 9.63 -6.91
CA ILE A 359 5.92 9.20 -6.57
C ILE A 359 6.06 9.20 -5.05
N HIS A 360 6.56 8.12 -4.47
CA HIS A 360 6.74 8.05 -3.02
C HIS A 360 7.83 9.00 -2.53
N SER A 361 7.62 9.62 -1.36
CA SER A 361 8.57 10.57 -0.75
C SER A 361 9.96 10.00 -0.47
N SER A 362 10.14 8.67 -0.48
CA SER A 362 11.47 8.05 -0.37
C SER A 362 12.42 8.43 -1.51
N PHE A 363 11.89 8.88 -2.65
CA PHE A 363 12.69 9.44 -3.74
C PHE A 363 13.46 10.70 -3.31
N ILE A 364 12.83 11.55 -2.50
CA ILE A 364 13.38 12.83 -2.01
C ILE A 364 14.15 12.63 -0.71
N LEU A 365 13.60 11.81 0.19
CA LEU A 365 14.15 11.58 1.53
C LEU A 365 15.34 10.62 1.55
N GLY A 366 15.54 9.85 0.48
CA GLY A 366 16.69 8.97 0.36
C GLY A 366 17.97 9.74 0.06
N GLU A 367 19.07 9.33 0.67
CA GLU A 367 20.41 9.78 0.31
C GLU A 367 21.04 8.72 -0.60
N PRO A 368 20.89 8.82 -1.93
CA PRO A 368 21.50 7.85 -2.82
C PRO A 368 23.03 7.98 -2.75
N LYS A 369 23.75 6.86 -2.82
CA LYS A 369 25.23 6.86 -2.86
C LYS A 369 25.82 7.59 -4.09
N THR A 370 24.99 7.85 -5.10
CA THR A 370 25.32 8.49 -6.39
C THR A 370 24.18 9.42 -6.81
N ASN A 371 24.38 10.25 -7.84
CA ASN A 371 23.29 11.01 -8.47
C ASN A 371 22.27 10.05 -9.12
N TYR A 372 21.29 9.60 -8.34
CA TYR A 372 20.26 8.67 -8.76
C TYR A 372 19.19 9.36 -9.61
N ILE A 373 19.06 8.94 -10.86
CA ILE A 373 17.96 9.36 -11.75
C ILE A 373 17.16 8.10 -12.10
N PRO A 374 15.85 8.07 -11.78
CA PRO A 374 14.98 6.96 -12.11
C PRO A 374 14.98 6.63 -13.61
N LYS A 375 14.82 5.34 -13.95
CA LYS A 375 14.72 4.92 -15.36
C LYS A 375 13.33 5.06 -15.97
N ALA A 376 12.29 5.26 -15.15
CA ALA A 376 10.94 5.50 -15.62
C ALA A 376 10.83 6.80 -16.44
N ILE A 377 9.96 6.79 -17.44
CA ILE A 377 9.70 7.91 -18.34
C ILE A 377 8.60 8.78 -17.71
N PRO A 378 8.90 10.05 -17.38
CA PRO A 378 7.91 10.97 -16.84
C PRO A 378 6.76 11.26 -17.81
N PRO A 379 5.61 11.75 -17.31
CA PRO A 379 4.52 12.21 -18.16
C PRO A 379 5.00 13.31 -19.13
N GLY A 380 4.73 13.13 -20.41
CA GLY A 380 5.13 14.09 -21.45
C GLY A 380 6.62 14.10 -21.77
N ASP A 381 7.41 13.13 -21.26
CA ASP A 381 8.86 13.02 -21.48
C ASP A 381 9.62 14.29 -21.08
N ASN A 382 9.20 14.92 -19.99
CA ASN A 382 9.81 16.15 -19.48
C ASN A 382 11.19 15.85 -18.85
N ALA A 383 12.25 16.39 -19.45
CA ALA A 383 13.63 16.20 -19.02
C ALA A 383 13.93 16.73 -17.61
N THR A 384 13.28 17.80 -17.16
CA THR A 384 13.55 18.41 -15.83
C THR A 384 12.68 17.82 -14.71
N PHE A 385 11.76 16.90 -15.03
CA PHE A 385 10.77 16.39 -14.09
C PHE A 385 11.37 15.89 -12.76
N TRP A 386 12.46 15.14 -12.82
CA TRP A 386 13.08 14.54 -11.64
C TRP A 386 13.82 15.56 -10.77
N GLU A 387 14.41 16.59 -11.38
CA GLU A 387 15.09 17.69 -10.68
C GLU A 387 14.05 18.56 -9.98
N ASP A 388 13.04 18.99 -10.73
CA ASP A 388 11.89 19.72 -10.24
C ASP A 388 11.18 19.02 -9.06
N LEU A 389 11.00 17.71 -9.16
CA LEU A 389 10.33 16.92 -8.11
C LEU A 389 11.16 16.82 -6.84
N ARG A 390 12.51 16.83 -6.94
CA ARG A 390 13.39 16.87 -5.76
C ARG A 390 13.27 18.19 -5.00
N GLU A 391 12.99 19.27 -5.72
CA GLU A 391 12.78 20.60 -5.14
C GLU A 391 11.36 20.79 -4.59
N ASP A 392 10.37 20.04 -5.09
CA ASP A 392 8.96 20.09 -4.67
C ASP A 392 8.68 19.39 -3.33
N ILE A 393 9.43 19.74 -2.29
CA ILE A 393 9.32 19.14 -0.94
C ILE A 393 7.94 19.41 -0.31
N GLU A 394 7.26 20.49 -0.71
CA GLU A 394 5.94 20.87 -0.22
C GLU A 394 4.78 20.20 -0.98
N ASN A 395 5.10 19.41 -2.01
CA ASN A 395 4.14 18.73 -2.87
C ASN A 395 3.14 19.70 -3.53
N GLU A 396 3.61 20.88 -3.92
CA GLU A 396 2.81 21.91 -4.60
C GLU A 396 2.29 21.41 -5.94
N ARG A 397 3.09 20.59 -6.64
CA ARG A 397 2.70 20.01 -7.93
C ARG A 397 1.83 18.77 -7.75
N GLY A 398 1.65 18.29 -6.52
CA GLY A 398 0.79 17.17 -6.17
C GLY A 398 1.29 15.81 -6.68
N TRP A 399 2.55 15.67 -7.10
CA TRP A 399 3.08 14.38 -7.61
C TRP A 399 3.52 13.45 -6.50
N LEU A 400 3.79 13.95 -5.29
CA LEU A 400 4.31 13.13 -4.20
C LEU A 400 3.18 12.48 -3.42
N GLU A 401 3.38 11.19 -3.13
CA GLU A 401 2.74 10.52 -2.02
C GLU A 401 3.65 10.68 -0.80
N VAL A 402 3.25 11.58 0.09
CA VAL A 402 3.97 11.83 1.33
C VAL A 402 3.47 10.85 2.37
N ASP A 403 4.31 9.90 2.77
CA ASP A 403 4.06 9.13 3.98
C ASP A 403 4.15 10.11 5.16
N ILE A 404 2.99 10.63 5.58
CA ILE A 404 2.86 11.66 6.61
C ILE A 404 3.57 11.23 7.89
N ARG A 405 3.58 9.93 8.22
CA ARG A 405 4.22 9.41 9.43
C ARG A 405 5.72 9.35 9.30
N HIS A 406 6.21 8.81 8.21
CA HIS A 406 7.65 8.78 7.97
C HIS A 406 8.23 10.18 7.80
N TYR A 407 7.50 11.07 7.11
CA TYR A 407 7.93 12.45 6.89
C TYR A 407 7.88 13.29 8.16
N ALA A 408 6.80 13.20 8.95
CA ALA A 408 6.74 13.82 10.27
C ALA A 408 7.88 13.32 11.15
N ARG A 409 8.11 12.00 11.22
CA ARG A 409 9.24 11.42 11.97
C ARG A 409 10.59 11.92 11.54
N SER A 410 10.87 11.93 10.24
CA SER A 410 12.14 12.44 9.72
C SER A 410 12.36 13.90 10.13
N LEU A 411 11.34 14.74 9.99
CA LEU A 411 11.41 16.16 10.38
C LEU A 411 11.59 16.35 11.88
N VAL A 412 10.78 15.68 12.70
CA VAL A 412 10.86 15.79 14.17
C VAL A 412 12.22 15.27 14.68
N ASN A 413 12.76 14.19 14.08
CA ASN A 413 14.12 13.72 14.39
C ASN A 413 15.21 14.72 14.00
N ARG A 414 15.08 15.44 12.86
CA ARG A 414 16.04 16.49 12.47
C ARG A 414 16.01 17.67 13.43
N VAL A 415 14.82 18.11 13.85
CA VAL A 415 14.65 19.15 14.89
C VAL A 415 15.37 18.72 16.17
N ALA A 416 15.17 17.47 16.60
CA ALA A 416 15.76 16.93 17.82
C ALA A 416 17.28 16.71 17.74
N ALA A 417 17.82 16.32 16.58
CA ALA A 417 19.22 15.91 16.43
C ALA A 417 20.15 17.04 15.93
N GLN A 418 19.69 17.87 15.00
CA GLN A 418 20.53 18.89 14.34
C GLN A 418 20.27 20.30 14.87
N ASN A 419 19.28 20.48 15.76
CA ASN A 419 18.93 21.76 16.34
C ASN A 419 18.50 22.82 15.28
N VAL A 420 18.06 22.35 14.11
CA VAL A 420 17.56 23.15 12.97
C VAL A 420 16.04 23.24 13.06
N SER A 421 15.48 24.43 12.86
CA SER A 421 14.02 24.63 12.84
C SER A 421 13.43 24.15 11.52
N GLU A 422 12.60 23.12 11.57
CA GLU A 422 11.87 22.57 10.42
C GLU A 422 10.36 22.91 10.49
N VAL A 423 10.00 23.92 11.30
CA VAL A 423 8.62 24.31 11.62
C VAL A 423 7.80 24.60 10.36
N GLY A 424 8.40 25.23 9.35
CA GLY A 424 7.73 25.50 8.07
C GLY A 424 7.22 24.23 7.39
N ARG A 425 8.07 23.19 7.32
CA ARG A 425 7.72 21.91 6.70
C ARG A 425 6.74 21.10 7.53
N LEU A 426 6.90 21.11 8.86
CA LEU A 426 5.95 20.46 9.77
C LEU A 426 4.57 21.12 9.73
N ARG A 427 4.48 22.44 9.52
CA ARG A 427 3.21 23.16 9.40
C ARG A 427 2.34 22.62 8.27
N THR A 428 2.94 22.23 7.15
CA THR A 428 2.22 21.63 6.02
C THR A 428 1.59 20.28 6.39
N ILE A 429 2.26 19.47 7.19
CA ILE A 429 1.74 18.18 7.69
C ILE A 429 0.56 18.38 8.64
N VAL A 430 0.72 19.31 9.57
CA VAL A 430 -0.25 19.58 10.65
C VAL A 430 -1.54 20.22 10.11
N LYS A 431 -1.59 20.63 8.83
CA LYS A 431 -2.85 21.07 8.16
C LYS A 431 -3.95 19.99 8.25
N SER A 432 -3.61 18.70 8.21
CA SER A 432 -4.56 17.60 8.39
C SER A 432 -4.67 17.15 9.85
N ARG A 433 -5.84 16.62 10.27
CA ARG A 433 -6.03 16.08 11.64
C ARG A 433 -5.14 14.86 11.91
N THR A 434 -5.02 13.97 10.93
CA THR A 434 -4.13 12.80 10.98
C THR A 434 -2.66 13.21 11.05
N GLY A 435 -2.25 14.23 10.29
CA GLY A 435 -0.89 14.77 10.37
C GLY A 435 -0.58 15.42 11.71
N ALA A 436 -1.52 16.18 12.28
CA ALA A 436 -1.37 16.75 13.63
C ALA A 436 -1.17 15.67 14.70
N GLN A 437 -1.99 14.61 14.68
CA GLN A 437 -1.82 13.47 15.58
C GLN A 437 -0.48 12.78 15.38
N THR A 438 -0.06 12.62 14.13
CA THR A 438 1.17 11.92 13.80
C THR A 438 2.41 12.68 14.30
N VAL A 439 2.43 14.00 14.14
CA VAL A 439 3.49 14.85 14.70
C VAL A 439 3.50 14.76 16.23
N TYR A 440 2.33 14.81 16.88
CA TYR A 440 2.22 14.65 18.33
C TYR A 440 2.78 13.31 18.82
N ASP A 441 2.28 12.20 18.26
CA ASP A 441 2.70 10.84 18.63
C ASP A 441 4.22 10.67 18.49
N GLU A 442 4.81 11.30 17.49
CA GLU A 442 6.25 11.23 17.23
C GLU A 442 7.10 12.07 18.17
N VAL A 443 6.61 13.26 18.56
CA VAL A 443 7.23 14.06 19.63
C VAL A 443 7.26 13.25 20.92
N ILE A 444 6.14 12.62 21.29
CA ILE A 444 6.08 11.76 22.48
C ILE A 444 7.04 10.57 22.34
N HIS A 445 7.07 9.93 21.18
CA HIS A 445 7.97 8.80 20.91
C HIS A 445 9.45 9.17 21.10
N ILE A 446 9.88 10.33 20.60
CA ILE A 446 11.27 10.80 20.75
C ILE A 446 11.61 11.09 22.21
N LEU A 447 10.66 11.64 22.98
CA LEU A 447 10.81 11.86 24.42
C LEU A 447 10.95 10.53 25.19
N GLU A 448 10.19 9.49 24.81
CA GLU A 448 10.26 8.14 25.41
C GLU A 448 11.58 7.42 25.10
N LYS A 449 12.02 7.48 23.84
CA LYS A 449 13.12 6.64 23.34
C LYS A 449 14.51 7.17 23.71
N ARG A 450 14.65 8.48 23.99
CA ARG A 450 15.95 9.13 24.25
C ARG A 450 15.98 9.81 25.62
N GLY A 451 16.29 9.03 26.66
CA GLY A 451 16.71 9.56 27.97
C GLY A 451 18.01 10.38 27.97
N GLN A 452 18.62 10.63 26.80
CA GLN A 452 19.87 11.37 26.60
C GLN A 452 19.72 12.59 25.67
N LEU A 453 18.50 12.99 25.29
CA LEU A 453 18.34 14.23 24.53
C LEU A 453 18.74 15.41 25.44
N ALA A 454 19.69 16.24 25.00
CA ALA A 454 20.11 17.39 25.78
C ALA A 454 18.91 18.32 26.04
N SER A 455 18.87 18.93 27.24
CA SER A 455 17.74 19.75 27.70
C SER A 455 17.36 20.84 26.68
N ASN A 456 18.34 21.41 25.97
CA ASN A 456 18.12 22.45 24.96
C ASN A 456 17.38 21.92 23.71
N ALA A 457 17.71 20.71 23.25
CA ALA A 457 17.02 20.06 22.16
C ALA A 457 15.60 19.66 22.55
N LYS A 458 15.39 19.17 23.79
CA LYS A 458 14.04 18.89 24.31
C LYS A 458 13.21 20.16 24.36
N CYS A 459 13.76 21.25 24.91
CA CYS A 459 13.07 22.52 25.03
C CYS A 459 12.60 23.05 23.67
N ARG A 460 13.47 23.05 22.64
CA ARG A 460 13.08 23.45 21.27
C ARG A 460 12.03 22.54 20.65
N LEU A 461 12.17 21.23 20.82
CA LEU A 461 11.20 20.26 20.31
C LEU A 461 9.79 20.54 20.88
N LEU A 462 9.70 20.82 22.18
CA LEU A 462 8.44 21.17 22.83
C LEU A 462 7.90 22.52 22.34
N GLN A 463 8.75 23.53 22.16
CA GLN A 463 8.36 24.84 21.62
C GLN A 463 7.78 24.72 20.20
N ASP A 464 8.47 23.99 19.31
CA ASP A 464 8.01 23.76 17.94
C ASP A 464 6.71 22.96 17.92
N ALA A 465 6.60 21.91 18.75
CA ALA A 465 5.38 21.13 18.89
C ALA A 465 4.20 21.99 19.38
N MET A 466 4.41 22.84 20.37
CA MET A 466 3.39 23.76 20.86
C MET A 466 2.97 24.78 19.80
N MET A 467 3.94 25.36 19.07
CA MET A 467 3.65 26.31 18.00
C MET A 467 2.80 25.68 16.89
N LEU A 468 3.03 24.40 16.59
CA LEU A 468 2.32 23.70 15.53
C LEU A 468 0.95 23.14 15.98
N LEU A 469 0.85 22.63 17.21
CA LEU A 469 -0.27 21.80 17.64
C LEU A 469 -1.27 22.50 18.57
N SER A 470 -0.90 23.64 19.17
CA SER A 470 -1.76 24.33 20.17
C SER A 470 -3.16 24.66 19.65
N GLU A 471 -3.27 25.15 18.42
CA GLU A 471 -4.54 25.45 17.74
C GLU A 471 -5.40 24.21 17.45
N LYS A 472 -4.80 23.01 17.48
CA LYS A 472 -5.46 21.73 17.15
C LYS A 472 -5.59 20.77 18.33
N SER A 473 -5.21 21.21 19.53
CA SER A 473 -5.15 20.41 20.76
C SER A 473 -6.45 19.65 21.07
N HIS A 474 -7.62 20.23 20.80
CA HIS A 474 -8.93 19.63 21.07
C HIS A 474 -9.27 18.41 20.18
N GLY A 475 -8.56 18.23 19.07
CA GLY A 475 -8.78 17.12 18.13
C GLY A 475 -7.84 15.93 18.32
N LEU A 476 -6.85 16.06 19.21
CA LEU A 476 -5.76 15.10 19.42
C LEU A 476 -6.10 14.07 20.51
N ARG A 477 -5.58 12.86 20.36
CA ARG A 477 -5.51 11.84 21.41
C ARG A 477 -4.25 12.09 22.21
N LEU A 478 -4.40 12.80 23.32
CA LEU A 478 -3.28 13.22 24.15
C LEU A 478 -2.85 12.09 25.10
N ALA A 479 -1.56 12.03 25.39
CA ALA A 479 -1.00 11.14 26.39
C ALA A 479 -1.39 11.61 27.81
N LYS A 480 -1.49 10.67 28.75
CA LYS A 480 -1.85 10.95 30.14
C LYS A 480 -0.80 11.84 30.81
N LEU A 481 -1.24 12.81 31.61
CA LEU A 481 -0.39 13.72 32.37
C LEU A 481 0.76 13.02 33.10
N ILE A 482 0.48 11.91 33.79
CA ILE A 482 1.48 11.19 34.59
C ILE A 482 2.62 10.65 33.75
N HIS A 483 2.34 10.23 32.51
CA HIS A 483 3.33 9.72 31.59
C HIS A 483 4.24 10.84 31.10
N ILE A 484 3.65 11.96 30.66
CA ILE A 484 4.41 13.10 30.13
C ILE A 484 5.23 13.80 31.22
N ARG A 485 4.71 13.92 32.45
CA ARG A 485 5.47 14.48 33.57
C ARG A 485 6.77 13.72 33.83
N LEU A 486 6.74 12.39 33.74
CA LEU A 486 7.94 11.56 33.93
C LEU A 486 9.00 11.80 32.85
N LEU A 487 8.58 12.06 31.60
CA LEU A 487 9.49 12.31 30.49
C LEU A 487 10.17 13.70 30.54
N LEU A 488 9.57 14.64 31.28
CA LEU A 488 9.98 16.05 31.34
C LEU A 488 10.57 16.47 32.71
N VAL A 489 10.82 15.52 33.62
CA VAL A 489 11.33 15.82 34.98
C VAL A 489 12.60 16.66 34.92
N ASP A 490 13.52 16.34 34.00
CA ASP A 490 14.79 17.04 33.81
C ASP A 490 14.61 18.52 33.43
N LEU A 491 13.62 18.81 32.60
CA LEU A 491 13.27 20.19 32.23
C LEU A 491 12.54 20.92 33.37
N LEU A 492 11.65 20.23 34.07
CA LEU A 492 10.90 20.80 35.20
C LEU A 492 11.81 21.13 36.39
N SER A 493 12.88 20.37 36.60
CA SER A 493 13.88 20.63 37.65
C SER A 493 15.07 21.47 37.16
N HIS A 494 15.06 21.98 35.93
CA HIS A 494 16.20 22.70 35.36
C HIS A 494 16.37 24.09 35.98
N ASP A 495 17.62 24.55 36.14
CA ASP A 495 17.93 25.86 36.73
C ASP A 495 17.42 27.05 35.90
N GLN A 496 17.37 26.90 34.58
CA GLN A 496 16.93 27.94 33.65
C GLN A 496 15.40 27.99 33.60
N LYS A 497 14.85 29.16 33.93
CA LYS A 497 13.40 29.38 33.99
C LYS A 497 12.70 29.06 32.67
N ASP A 498 13.28 29.44 31.55
CA ASP A 498 12.68 29.23 30.21
C ASP A 498 12.38 27.75 29.92
N TYR A 499 13.20 26.82 30.43
CA TYR A 499 13.04 25.39 30.22
C TYR A 499 11.87 24.83 31.02
N ARG A 500 11.72 25.32 32.26
CA ARG A 500 10.58 25.00 33.13
C ARG A 500 9.28 25.54 32.53
N ASP A 501 9.29 26.79 32.09
CA ASP A 501 8.12 27.45 31.51
C ASP A 501 7.62 26.73 30.25
N VAL A 502 8.54 26.28 29.38
CA VAL A 502 8.19 25.48 28.18
C VAL A 502 7.60 24.12 28.56
N ALA A 503 8.22 23.40 29.50
CA ALA A 503 7.73 22.08 29.93
C ALA A 503 6.33 22.18 30.58
N GLU A 504 6.11 23.18 31.44
CA GLU A 504 4.81 23.44 32.06
C GLU A 504 3.75 23.82 31.02
N ALA A 505 4.11 24.66 30.04
CA ALA A 505 3.18 25.06 29.00
C ALA A 505 2.80 23.89 28.08
N PHE A 506 3.75 23.00 27.74
CA PHE A 506 3.47 21.78 27.00
C PHE A 506 2.53 20.86 27.79
N ILE A 507 2.82 20.64 29.08
CA ILE A 507 1.97 19.85 29.98
C ILE A 507 0.54 20.42 30.00
N ARG A 508 0.40 21.73 30.13
CA ARG A 508 -0.91 22.37 30.22
C ARG A 508 -1.72 22.21 28.93
N GLN A 509 -1.09 22.34 27.77
CA GLN A 509 -1.79 22.42 26.49
C GLN A 509 -1.93 21.08 25.74
N LEU A 510 -1.00 20.15 25.93
CA LEU A 510 -0.86 18.94 25.11
C LEU A 510 -0.77 17.66 25.94
N THR A 511 -1.45 17.61 27.09
CA THR A 511 -1.63 16.39 27.88
C THR A 511 -3.08 16.20 28.30
N ASP A 512 -3.48 14.95 28.51
CA ASP A 512 -4.80 14.61 29.06
C ASP A 512 -4.78 14.71 30.60
N HIS A 513 -5.56 15.66 31.10
CA HIS A 513 -5.74 15.93 32.53
C HIS A 513 -6.84 15.06 33.17
N MET A 514 -7.63 14.29 32.40
CA MET A 514 -8.73 13.46 32.92
C MET A 514 -8.29 12.21 33.70
N GLY A 515 -7.04 12.16 34.14
CA GLY A 515 -6.49 11.11 35.00
C GLY A 515 -6.71 11.31 36.50
N TYR A 516 -7.25 12.45 36.94
CA TYR A 516 -7.76 12.65 38.30
C TYR A 516 -9.26 12.92 38.22
N GLY A 517 -10.04 12.08 38.91
CA GLY A 517 -11.46 11.89 38.66
C GLY A 517 -12.36 13.13 38.81
N GLY A 518 -13.52 13.05 38.16
CA GLY A 518 -14.78 13.64 38.61
C GLY A 518 -14.87 15.16 38.67
N VAL A 519 -15.66 15.73 37.75
CA VAL A 519 -16.43 16.98 37.92
C VAL A 519 -15.63 18.22 38.31
N VAL A 520 -15.31 19.07 37.32
CA VAL A 520 -15.62 20.51 37.43
C VAL A 520 -16.00 21.01 36.03
N GLY A 521 -17.27 21.39 35.89
CA GLY A 521 -17.79 22.08 34.73
C GLY A 521 -17.30 23.51 34.63
N SER A 522 -17.42 24.06 33.43
CA SER A 522 -17.26 25.47 33.06
C SER A 522 -17.68 26.46 34.15
N VAL A 523 -16.81 27.40 34.52
CA VAL A 523 -17.11 28.86 34.59
C VAL A 523 -15.75 29.58 34.55
N GLY A 524 -15.55 30.47 33.58
CA GLY A 524 -14.47 31.45 33.66
C GLY A 524 -14.82 32.53 34.66
N LEU A 525 -13.88 32.97 35.49
CA LEU A 525 -13.83 34.35 35.98
C LEU A 525 -12.45 34.59 36.60
N GLY A 526 -11.88 35.75 36.26
CA GLY A 526 -10.63 36.23 36.85
C GLY A 526 -10.77 36.56 38.34
N SER A 527 -9.63 36.98 38.90
CA SER A 527 -9.44 37.45 40.27
C SER A 527 -9.63 36.38 41.35
N PHE A 528 -8.53 35.98 42.00
CA PHE A 528 -8.37 35.97 43.46
C PHE A 528 -6.95 35.49 43.80
N LEU A 529 -5.96 36.32 43.46
CA LEU A 529 -4.69 36.34 44.17
C LEU A 529 -4.80 37.45 45.21
N ARG A 530 -5.08 37.08 46.48
CA ARG A 530 -4.58 37.79 47.67
C ARG A 530 -5.09 37.16 48.97
N ALA A 531 -4.14 36.97 49.88
CA ALA A 531 -4.27 36.91 51.34
C ALA A 531 -4.94 35.64 51.91
N ARG A 532 -4.55 35.09 53.06
CA ARG A 532 -3.50 35.37 54.05
C ARG A 532 -3.47 34.15 54.98
N TRP A 533 -2.28 33.82 55.48
CA TRP A 533 -1.99 33.23 56.80
C TRP A 533 -3.18 33.04 57.76
N CYS A 534 -3.52 31.78 58.04
CA CYS A 534 -3.56 31.13 59.36
C CYS A 534 -3.61 29.62 59.15
#